data_AF-A0A967ZDS2-F1
#
_entry.id   AF-A0A967ZDS2-F1
#
_cell.length_a   1.000
_cell.length_b   1.000
_cell.length_c   1.000
_cell.angle_alpha   90.00
_cell.angle_beta   90.00
_cell.angle_gamma   90.00
#
_symmetry.space_group_name_H-M   'P 1'
#
loop_
_entity.id
_entity.type
_entity.pdbx_description
1 polymer ?
#
loop_
_entity_poly.entity_id
_entity_poly.type
_entity_poly.pdbx_seq_one_letter_code
_entity_poly.pdbx_strand_id
1 'polypeptide(L)' 'MKVRGEELLAKVREVVHEGNVRRLMIVNEEGRTLIEIPLTIGVIGAVLLPVWAAIGAIAAVV' A
#
# COMPACT_ATOMS: atom_id res chain seq x y z
N MET A 1 -5.32 -11.49 -2.24
CA MET A 1 -4.27 -11.91 -1.27
C MET A 1 -4.57 -11.21 0.04
N LYS A 2 -4.67 -11.94 1.15
CA LYS A 2 -4.84 -11.37 2.50
C LYS A 2 -3.47 -11.40 3.19
N VAL A 3 -3.08 -10.31 3.84
CA VAL A 3 -1.76 -10.14 4.49
C VAL A 3 -1.96 -9.51 5.86
N ARG A 4 -1.21 -9.97 6.86
CA ARG A 4 -1.22 -9.42 8.24
C ARG A 4 -0.44 -8.10 8.29
N GLY A 5 -0.72 -7.22 9.25
CA GLY A 5 -0.15 -5.85 9.30
C GLY A 5 1.38 -5.76 9.09
N GLU A 6 2.14 -6.68 9.68
CA GLU A 6 3.60 -6.78 9.54
C GLU A 6 4.04 -7.22 8.13
N GLU A 7 3.29 -8.13 7.51
CA GLU A 7 3.53 -8.65 6.16
C GLU A 7 3.08 -7.66 5.08
N LEU A 8 2.19 -6.73 5.43
CA LEU A 8 1.62 -5.75 4.50
C LEU A 8 2.71 -4.83 3.95
N LEU A 9 3.58 -4.31 4.81
CA LEU A 9 4.71 -3.46 4.42
C LEU A 9 5.71 -4.20 3.52
N ALA A 10 6.03 -5.45 3.87
CA ALA A 10 6.92 -6.29 3.05
C ALA A 10 6.31 -6.52 1.67
N LYS A 11 5.01 -6.81 1.60
CA LYS A 11 4.33 -7.08 0.34
C LYS A 11 4.19 -5.83 -0.54
N VAL A 12 3.91 -4.67 0.05
CA VAL A 12 3.86 -3.41 -0.69
C VAL A 12 5.23 -3.10 -1.29
N ARG A 13 6.33 -3.31 -0.55
CA ARG A 13 7.68 -3.12 -1.08
C ARG A 13 7.99 -4.06 -2.24
N GLU A 14 7.66 -5.33 -2.11
CA GLU A 14 7.83 -6.35 -3.16
C GLU A 14 7.09 -5.94 -4.44
N VAL A 15 5.82 -5.57 -4.31
CA VAL A 15 4.94 -5.15 -5.41
C VAL A 15 5.45 -3.88 -6.10
N VAL A 16 5.94 -2.91 -5.33
CA VAL A 16 6.55 -1.68 -5.87
C VAL A 16 7.85 -2.01 -6.60
N HIS A 17 8.63 -2.97 -6.11
CA HIS A 17 9.90 -3.39 -6.71
C HIS A 17 9.73 -4.16 -8.02
N GLU A 18 8.66 -4.96 -8.15
CA GLU A 18 8.31 -5.65 -9.40
C GLU A 18 7.97 -4.68 -10.54
N GLY A 19 7.57 -3.43 -10.24
CA GLY A 19 7.36 -2.36 -11.23
C GLY A 19 6.21 -2.58 -12.22
N ASN A 20 5.56 -3.74 -12.21
CA ASN A 20 4.45 -4.08 -13.11
C ASN A 20 3.06 -3.68 -12.55
N VAL A 21 3.01 -3.20 -11.31
CA VAL A 21 1.74 -2.83 -10.66
C VAL A 21 1.48 -1.34 -10.83
N ARG A 22 0.29 -1.02 -11.36
CA ARG A 22 -0.16 0.36 -11.63
C ARG A 22 -0.99 0.97 -10.52
N ARG A 23 -1.49 0.15 -9.58
CA ARG A 23 -2.42 0.56 -8.54
C ARG A 23 -2.28 -0.34 -7.31
N LEU A 24 -2.17 0.28 -6.13
CA LEU A 24 -2.21 -0.36 -4.83
C LEU A 24 -3.54 -0.04 -4.17
N MET A 25 -4.20 -1.04 -3.58
CA MET A 25 -5.46 -0.87 -2.88
C MET A 25 -5.43 -1.61 -1.55
N ILE A 26 -5.76 -0.92 -0.47
CA ILE A 26 -5.92 -1.50 0.85
C ILE A 26 -7.42 -1.59 1.13
N VAL A 27 -7.88 -2.80 1.40
CA VAL A 27 -9.27 -3.14 1.68
C VAL A 27 -9.36 -3.76 3.06
N ASN A 28 -10.35 -3.36 3.86
CA ASN A 28 -10.63 -3.99 5.14
C ASN A 28 -11.36 -5.34 4.95
N GLU A 29 -11.61 -6.06 6.04
CA GLU A 29 -12.27 -7.37 5.99
C GLU A 29 -13.72 -7.31 5.47
N GLU A 30 -14.38 -6.15 5.58
CA GLU A 30 -15.71 -5.88 5.02
C GLU A 30 -15.68 -5.62 3.50
N GLY A 31 -14.50 -5.61 2.89
CA GLY A 31 -14.31 -5.30 1.47
C GLY A 31 -14.38 -3.81 1.13
N ARG A 32 -14.36 -2.92 2.13
CA ARG A 32 -14.31 -1.47 1.91
C ARG A 32 -12.89 -1.03 1.62
N THR A 33 -12.72 -0.25 0.55
CA THR A 33 -11.45 0.38 0.22
C THR A 33 -11.13 1.45 1.25
N LEU A 34 -10.04 1.25 1.99
CA LEU A 34 -9.50 2.21 2.93
C LEU A 34 -8.61 3.23 2.22
N ILE A 35 -7.77 2.74 1.30
CA ILE A 35 -6.83 3.54 0.52
C ILE A 35 -6.71 2.95 -0.89
N GLU A 36 -6.68 3.82 -1.89
CA GLU A 36 -6.32 3.50 -3.27
C GLU A 36 -5.26 4.48 -3.77
N ILE A 37 -4.14 3.96 -4.27
CA ILE A 37 -3.02 4.78 -4.74
C ILE A 37 -2.55 4.28 -6.11
N PRO A 38 -2.42 5.16 -7.12
CA PRO A 38 -1.78 4.81 -8.38
C PRO A 38 -0.27 4.67 -8.18
N LEU A 39 0.29 3.51 -8.52
CA LEU A 39 1.74 3.28 -8.56
C LEU A 39 2.26 3.66 -9.95
N THR A 40 2.49 4.96 -10.17
CA THR A 40 3.16 5.47 -11.37
C THR A 40 4.55 5.99 -10.99
N ILE A 41 5.47 6.03 -11.96
CA ILE A 41 6.87 6.45 -11.76
C ILE A 41 6.97 7.83 -11.07
N GLY A 42 6.01 8.74 -11.29
CA GLY A 42 5.95 10.04 -10.63
C GLY A 42 5.45 10.02 -9.18
N VAL A 43 4.62 9.05 -8.79
CA VAL A 43 4.09 8.93 -7.41
C VAL A 43 5.16 8.40 -6.45
N ILE A 44 6.05 7.53 -6.94
CA ILE A 44 7.20 7.03 -6.19
C ILE A 44 8.15 8.20 -5.81
N GLY A 45 8.30 9.22 -6.65
CA GLY A 45 9.16 10.37 -6.34
C GLY A 45 8.50 11.45 -5.46
N ALA A 46 7.22 11.75 -5.68
CA ALA A 46 6.58 12.96 -5.15
C ALA A 46 5.71 12.76 -3.88
N VAL A 47 5.22 11.54 -3.63
CA VAL A 47 4.19 11.29 -2.59
C VAL A 47 4.59 10.19 -1.61
N LEU A 48 5.88 9.82 -1.60
CA LEU A 48 6.35 8.62 -0.94
C LEU A 48 6.11 8.67 0.58
N LEU A 49 6.47 9.77 1.26
CA LEU A 49 6.42 9.84 2.73
C LEU A 49 4.98 9.83 3.32
N PRO A 50 4.02 10.65 2.85
CA PRO A 50 2.67 10.66 3.43
C PRO A 50 1.93 9.34 3.20
N VAL A 51 2.15 8.72 2.04
CA VAL A 51 1.53 7.44 1.69
C VAL A 51 2.06 6.31 2.55
N TRP A 52 3.38 6.20 2.73
CA TRP A 52 3.96 5.19 3.63
C TRP A 52 3.50 5.39 5.07
N ALA A 53 3.38 6.63 5.54
CA ALA A 53 2.85 6.94 6.87
C ALA A 53 1.39 6.48 7.03
N ALA A 54 0.54 6.74 6.03
CA ALA A 54 -0.86 6.29 6.04
C ALA A 54 -0.97 4.75 6.01
N ILE A 55 -0.14 4.07 5.22
CA ILE A 55 -0.07 2.61 5.19
C ILE A 55 0.38 2.07 6.56
N GLY A 56 1.40 2.69 7.18
CA GLY A 56 1.87 2.31 8.51
C GLY A 56 0.82 2.54 9.61
N ALA A 57 0.08 3.64 9.54
CA ALA A 57 -1.02 3.92 10.47
C ALA A 57 -2.17 2.92 10.34
N ILE A 58 -2.53 2.52 9.12
CA ILE A 58 -3.53 1.46 8.90
C ILE A 58 -3.00 0.14 9.45
N ALA A 59 -1.78 -0.25 9.09
CA ALA A 59 -1.16 -1.51 9.52
C ALA A 59 -1.00 -1.64 11.04
N ALA A 60 -1.04 -0.54 11.81
CA ALA A 60 -0.98 -0.56 13.27
C ALA A 60 -2.35 -0.82 13.93
N VAL A 61 -3.46 -0.68 13.20
CA VAL A 61 -4.83 -0.75 13.73
C VAL A 61 -5.61 -1.95 13.16
N VAL A 62 -5.10 -2.60 12.10
CA VAL A 62 -5.65 -3.86 11.55
C VAL A 62 -4.83 -5.08 11.90
#